data_AF-A0A7S0WBZ9-F1
#
_entry.id   AF-A0A7S0WBZ9-F1
#
_cell.length_a   1.000
_cell.length_b   1.000
_cell.length_c   1.000
_cell.angle_alpha   90.00
_cell.angle_beta   90.00
_cell.angle_gamma   90.00
#
_symmetry.space_group_name_H-M   'P 1'
#
loop_
_entity.id
_entity.type
_entity.pdbx_description
1 polymer ?
#
loop_
_entity_poly.entity_id
_entity_poly.type
_entity_poly.pdbx_seq_one_letter_code
_entity_poly.pdbx_strand_id
1 'polypeptide(L)'
;EAAESAATRLLREESTVHDYGNGDIYKGQMQGVKRHGKGTMVWQSGQSYEGDWWEDRMHGEGEYKWPDGQVYVGEFQHGRKEGMGAMEFADGQTKYVGGFVNNEPKGSGVWYLPGGVRRLENSAPGR
;
A
#
# COMPACT_ATOMS: atom_id res chain seq x y z
N GLU A 1 4.85 31.12 -10.07
CA GLU A 1 5.73 30.50 -9.04
C GLU A 1 4.92 30.15 -7.78
N ALA A 2 5.40 29.19 -6.98
CA ALA A 2 4.87 28.72 -5.68
C ALA A 2 3.83 27.58 -5.69
N ALA A 3 4.26 26.38 -6.11
CA ALA A 3 3.75 25.11 -5.58
C ALA A 3 4.81 23.99 -5.53
N GLU A 4 6.09 24.27 -5.84
CA GLU A 4 7.21 23.34 -5.67
C GLU A 4 7.81 23.46 -4.26
N SER A 5 6.99 23.41 -3.21
CA SER A 5 7.47 23.65 -1.84
C SER A 5 6.68 22.87 -0.80
N ALA A 6 7.01 21.58 -0.68
CA ALA A 6 6.94 20.85 0.61
C ALA A 6 7.69 19.50 0.56
N ALA A 7 7.72 18.81 -0.58
CA ALA A 7 8.28 17.45 -0.66
C ALA A 7 9.81 17.38 -0.86
N THR A 8 10.47 18.49 -1.22
CA THR A 8 11.85 18.49 -1.73
C THR A 8 12.91 18.95 -0.71
N ARG A 9 12.75 18.75 0.61
CA ARG A 9 13.79 19.27 1.54
C ARG A 9 14.21 18.47 2.78
N LEU A 10 13.62 17.33 3.13
CA LEU A 10 14.11 16.57 4.29
C LEU A 10 14.14 15.08 3.95
N LEU A 11 15.24 14.39 4.31
CA LEU A 11 15.65 13.02 3.94
C LEU A 11 16.61 12.94 2.74
N ARG A 12 17.78 13.59 2.86
CA ARG A 12 18.98 13.20 2.10
C ARG A 12 19.63 12.01 2.81
N GLU A 13 18.90 10.90 2.90
CA GLU A 13 19.40 9.63 3.44
C GLU A 13 19.21 8.56 2.35
N GLU A 14 20.34 8.23 1.71
CA GLU A 14 20.64 6.99 0.95
C GLU A 14 19.50 6.38 0.12
N SER A 15 18.72 7.22 -0.55
CA SER A 15 17.67 6.77 -1.48
C SER A 15 18.30 6.48 -2.83
N THR A 16 18.46 5.19 -3.16
CA THR A 16 19.02 4.73 -4.43
C THR A 16 17.91 4.54 -5.45
N VAL A 17 18.16 4.94 -6.70
CA VAL A 17 17.31 4.56 -7.83
C VAL A 17 17.93 3.33 -8.48
N HIS A 18 17.15 2.26 -8.60
CA HIS A 18 17.54 1.02 -9.25
C HIS A 18 16.59 0.75 -10.42
N ASP A 19 17.15 0.81 -11.63
CA ASP A 19 16.51 0.34 -12.86
C ASP A 19 16.84 -1.13 -13.05
N TYR A 20 15.82 -1.98 -13.17
CA TYR A 20 16.03 -3.43 -13.32
C TYR A 20 16.20 -3.86 -14.78
N GLY A 21 16.24 -2.93 -15.74
CA GLY A 21 16.31 -3.22 -17.18
C GLY A 21 15.03 -3.78 -17.82
N ASN A 22 14.08 -4.26 -17.01
CA ASN A 22 12.79 -4.81 -17.43
C ASN A 22 11.65 -3.77 -17.39
N GLY A 23 11.98 -2.49 -17.24
CA GLY A 23 11.02 -1.40 -17.05
C GLY A 23 10.51 -1.22 -15.61
N ASP A 24 10.88 -2.11 -14.70
CA ASP A 24 10.65 -1.94 -13.26
C ASP A 24 11.67 -0.95 -12.70
N ILE A 25 11.20 -0.01 -11.87
CA ILE A 25 12.01 1.04 -11.26
C ILE A 25 11.75 1.05 -9.76
N TYR A 26 12.80 0.89 -8.97
CA TYR A 26 12.76 1.11 -7.53
C TYR A 26 13.49 2.39 -7.15
N LYS A 27 12.92 3.16 -6.23
CA LYS A 27 13.57 4.30 -5.60
C LYS A 27 13.39 4.20 -4.09
N GLY A 28 14.47 4.02 -3.35
CA GLY A 28 14.37 3.97 -1.89
C GLY A 28 15.63 3.44 -1.22
N GLN A 29 15.47 3.13 0.05
CA GLN A 29 16.53 2.56 0.87
C GLN A 29 16.79 1.11 0.45
N MET A 30 18.05 0.68 0.57
CA MET A 30 18.49 -0.68 0.26
C MET A 30 19.45 -1.16 1.34
N GLN A 31 19.40 -2.46 1.64
CA GLN A 31 20.36 -3.12 2.52
C GLN A 31 21.04 -4.25 1.73
N GLY A 32 22.29 -4.00 1.32
CA GLY A 32 22.98 -4.86 0.36
C GLY A 32 22.29 -4.81 -1.01
N VAL A 33 21.84 -5.96 -1.51
CA VAL A 33 21.10 -6.08 -2.77
C VAL A 33 19.58 -6.14 -2.59
N LYS A 34 19.08 -6.09 -1.35
CA LYS A 34 17.65 -6.19 -1.04
C LYS A 34 17.05 -4.82 -0.75
N ARG A 35 15.80 -4.60 -1.17
CA ARG A 35 14.99 -3.45 -0.76
C ARG A 35 14.72 -3.51 0.74
N HIS A 36 14.89 -2.39 1.44
CA HIS A 36 14.71 -2.30 2.88
C HIS A 36 14.37 -0.86 3.29
N GLY A 37 13.62 -0.64 4.37
CA GLY A 37 13.23 0.70 4.82
C GLY A 37 12.17 1.32 3.91
N LYS A 38 12.13 2.65 3.80
CA LYS A 38 11.15 3.33 2.93
C LYS A 38 11.58 3.27 1.47
N GLY A 39 10.64 3.00 0.58
CA GLY A 39 10.88 3.06 -0.86
C GLY A 39 9.62 2.94 -1.71
N THR A 40 9.77 3.35 -2.96
CA THR A 40 8.74 3.32 -3.99
C THR A 40 9.18 2.36 -5.10
N MET A 41 8.34 1.39 -5.43
CA MET A 41 8.50 0.51 -6.60
C MET A 41 7.43 0.84 -7.63
N VAL A 42 7.84 1.01 -8.87
CA VAL A 42 6.96 1.12 -10.03
C VAL A 42 7.26 -0.04 -10.94
N TRP A 43 6.26 -0.87 -11.20
CA TRP A 43 6.40 -2.01 -12.09
C TRP A 43 6.03 -1.60 -13.52
N GLN A 44 6.69 -2.19 -14.52
CA GLN A 44 6.38 -1.97 -15.93
C GLN A 44 4.91 -2.31 -16.25
N SER A 45 4.31 -3.23 -15.51
CA SER A 45 2.88 -3.59 -15.62
C SER A 45 1.92 -2.46 -15.19
N GLY A 46 2.43 -1.32 -14.71
CA GLY A 46 1.63 -0.17 -14.28
C GLY A 46 1.17 -0.21 -12.82
N GLN A 47 1.56 -1.25 -12.07
CA GLN A 47 1.38 -1.29 -10.62
C GLN A 47 2.41 -0.36 -9.96
N SER A 48 2.10 0.17 -8.78
CA SER A 48 3.09 0.85 -7.95
C SER A 48 2.85 0.59 -6.46
N TYR A 49 3.93 0.63 -5.69
CA TYR A 49 3.90 0.52 -4.24
C TYR A 49 4.81 1.58 -3.63
N GLU A 50 4.33 2.27 -2.62
CA GLU A 50 5.09 3.20 -1.80
C GLU A 50 4.90 2.82 -0.33
N GLY A 51 5.99 2.53 0.39
CA GLY A 51 5.86 2.15 1.80
C GLY A 51 7.12 1.57 2.38
N ASP A 52 6.96 0.83 3.48
CA ASP A 52 8.05 0.08 4.09
C ASP A 52 8.37 -1.21 3.31
N TRP A 53 9.66 -1.52 3.28
CA TRP A 53 10.24 -2.71 2.70
C TRP A 53 11.06 -3.42 3.77
N TRP A 54 10.96 -4.74 3.80
CA TRP A 54 11.79 -5.59 4.63
C TRP A 54 12.24 -6.80 3.80
N GLU A 55 13.54 -6.91 3.57
CA GLU A 55 14.15 -8.01 2.82
C GLU A 55 13.47 -8.30 1.47
N ASP A 56 13.35 -7.26 0.65
CA ASP A 56 12.75 -7.34 -0.70
C ASP A 56 11.22 -7.51 -0.73
N ARG A 57 10.56 -7.51 0.44
CA ARG A 57 9.11 -7.65 0.56
C ARG A 57 8.47 -6.37 1.08
N MET A 58 7.28 -6.06 0.59
CA MET A 58 6.41 -5.02 1.17
C MET A 58 6.11 -5.41 2.62
N HIS A 59 6.28 -4.45 3.53
CA HIS A 59 6.11 -4.63 4.96
C HIS A 59 5.57 -3.33 5.56
N GLY A 60 5.20 -3.32 6.85
CA GLY A 60 4.84 -2.11 7.58
C GLY A 60 3.67 -1.37 6.94
N GLU A 61 3.75 -0.04 6.87
CA GLU A 61 2.71 0.77 6.27
C GLU A 61 3.05 1.04 4.80
N GLY A 62 2.04 0.94 3.93
CA GLY A 62 2.23 1.24 2.52
C GLY A 62 0.95 1.53 1.77
N GLU A 63 1.15 2.08 0.58
CA GLU A 63 0.15 2.32 -0.44
C GLU A 63 0.49 1.46 -1.66
N TYR A 64 -0.45 0.63 -2.10
CA TYR A 64 -0.35 -0.15 -3.33
C TYR A 64 -1.41 0.32 -4.32
N LYS A 65 -0.99 0.66 -5.54
CA LYS A 65 -1.85 1.08 -6.64
C LYS A 65 -1.80 0.05 -7.74
N TRP A 66 -2.96 -0.37 -8.20
CA TRP A 66 -3.11 -1.23 -9.37
C TRP A 66 -3.36 -0.37 -10.62
N PRO A 67 -2.96 -0.86 -11.82
CA PRO A 67 -3.16 -0.14 -13.07
C PRO A 67 -4.65 0.07 -13.41
N ASP A 68 -5.52 -0.77 -12.85
CA ASP A 68 -6.98 -0.70 -12.97
C ASP A 68 -7.58 0.47 -12.15
N GLY A 69 -6.78 1.20 -11.38
CA GLY A 69 -7.21 2.30 -10.52
C GLY A 69 -7.60 1.89 -9.10
N GLN A 70 -7.53 0.59 -8.78
CA GLN A 70 -7.66 0.14 -7.38
C GLN A 70 -6.50 0.68 -6.55
N VAL A 71 -6.77 1.01 -5.29
CA VAL A 71 -5.77 1.49 -4.34
C VAL A 71 -5.97 0.80 -3.00
N TYR A 72 -4.89 0.41 -2.35
CA TYR A 72 -4.89 -0.07 -0.98
C TYR A 72 -3.90 0.75 -0.17
N VAL A 73 -4.34 1.27 0.97
CA VAL A 73 -3.49 1.96 1.94
C VAL A 73 -3.65 1.25 3.27
N GLY A 74 -2.57 0.74 3.83
CA GLY A 74 -2.63 0.08 5.13
C GLY A 74 -1.40 -0.75 5.43
N GLU A 75 -1.59 -1.68 6.35
CA GLU A 75 -0.52 -2.53 6.83
C GLU A 75 -0.23 -3.70 5.87
N PHE A 76 1.05 -4.03 5.74
CA PHE A 76 1.61 -5.12 4.97
C PHE A 76 2.51 -5.99 5.82
N GLN A 77 2.45 -7.30 5.61
CA GLN A 77 3.37 -8.25 6.21
C GLN A 77 3.80 -9.29 5.17
N HIS A 78 5.12 -9.31 4.89
CA HIS A 78 5.74 -10.23 3.93
C HIS A 78 5.07 -10.22 2.54
N GLY A 79 4.71 -9.04 2.04
CA GLY A 79 4.09 -8.86 0.73
C GLY A 79 2.57 -9.04 0.70
N ARG A 80 1.93 -9.26 1.86
CA ARG A 80 0.46 -9.43 1.96
C ARG A 80 -0.15 -8.29 2.75
N LYS A 81 -1.37 -7.89 2.40
CA LYS A 81 -2.17 -6.99 3.24
C LYS A 81 -2.53 -7.73 4.52
N GLU A 82 -2.21 -7.14 5.66
CA GLU A 82 -2.34 -7.75 6.99
C GLU A 82 -2.52 -6.64 8.01
N GLY A 83 -3.49 -6.73 8.92
CA GLY A 83 -3.78 -5.66 9.87
C GLY A 83 -4.86 -4.69 9.37
N MET A 84 -4.81 -3.42 9.76
CA MET A 84 -5.80 -2.42 9.37
C MET A 84 -5.44 -1.78 8.02
N GLY A 85 -6.46 -1.54 7.21
CA GLY A 85 -6.27 -0.85 5.94
C GLY A 85 -7.56 -0.29 5.34
N ALA A 86 -7.38 0.43 4.25
CA ALA A 86 -8.42 0.94 3.38
C ALA A 86 -8.16 0.45 1.96
N MET A 87 -9.17 -0.12 1.31
CA MET A 87 -9.16 -0.54 -0.08
C MET A 87 -10.20 0.25 -0.86
N GLU A 88 -9.77 0.95 -1.88
CA GLU A 88 -10.60 1.64 -2.86
C GLU A 88 -10.58 0.84 -4.17
N PHE A 89 -11.77 0.51 -4.67
CA PHE A 89 -11.91 -0.32 -5.87
C PHE A 89 -11.92 0.55 -7.13
N ALA A 90 -11.68 -0.06 -8.30
CA ALA A 90 -11.53 0.63 -9.58
C ALA A 90 -12.76 1.44 -10.00
N ASP A 91 -13.94 1.04 -9.53
CA ASP A 91 -15.18 1.78 -9.73
C ASP A 91 -15.19 3.15 -9.02
N GLY A 92 -14.31 3.38 -8.04
CA GLY A 92 -14.19 4.63 -7.30
C GLY A 92 -15.34 4.90 -6.32
N GLN A 93 -16.45 4.16 -6.40
CA GLN A 93 -17.60 4.30 -5.49
C GLN A 93 -17.59 3.27 -4.36
N THR A 94 -16.85 2.17 -4.56
CA THR A 94 -16.71 1.10 -3.56
C THR A 94 -15.41 1.26 -2.79
N LYS A 95 -15.51 1.30 -1.45
CA LYS A 95 -14.37 1.35 -0.53
C LYS A 95 -14.61 0.43 0.66
N TYR A 96 -13.58 -0.26 1.12
CA TYR A 96 -13.60 -0.98 2.39
C TYR A 96 -12.57 -0.38 3.34
N VAL A 97 -12.94 -0.18 4.60
CA VAL A 97 -12.03 0.24 5.67
C VAL A 97 -12.18 -0.73 6.82
N GLY A 98 -11.13 -1.44 7.19
CA GLY A 98 -11.21 -2.44 8.25
C GLY A 98 -9.99 -3.34 8.31
N GLY A 99 -10.15 -4.48 8.98
CA GLY A 99 -9.10 -5.50 9.08
C GLY A 99 -8.91 -6.27 7.78
N PHE A 100 -7.68 -6.70 7.55
CA PHE A 100 -7.22 -7.57 6.47
C PHE A 100 -6.37 -8.69 7.06
N VAL A 101 -6.56 -9.90 6.54
CA VAL A 101 -5.74 -11.06 6.86
C VAL A 101 -5.45 -11.82 5.58
N ASN A 102 -4.17 -12.11 5.30
CA ASN A 102 -3.76 -12.82 4.08
C ASN A 102 -4.34 -12.23 2.77
N ASN A 103 -4.37 -10.90 2.63
CA ASN A 103 -4.94 -10.16 1.50
C ASN A 103 -6.48 -10.03 1.46
N GLU A 104 -7.19 -10.68 2.37
CA GLU A 104 -8.66 -10.70 2.38
C GLU A 104 -9.21 -9.80 3.50
N PRO A 105 -10.29 -9.04 3.25
CA PRO A 105 -10.96 -8.27 4.30
C PRO A 105 -11.50 -9.22 5.39
N LYS A 106 -11.10 -8.98 6.64
CA LYS A 106 -11.41 -9.84 7.78
C LYS A 106 -11.68 -9.02 9.04
N GLY A 107 -12.55 -9.54 9.90
CA GLY A 107 -12.88 -8.92 11.18
C GLY A 107 -13.86 -7.77 11.01
N SER A 108 -13.71 -6.74 11.86
CA SER A 108 -14.58 -5.58 11.82
C SER A 108 -14.15 -4.61 10.73
N GLY A 109 -15.11 -4.07 9.99
CA GLY A 109 -14.85 -3.11 8.91
C GLY A 109 -16.12 -2.48 8.36
N VAL A 110 -15.97 -1.48 7.51
CA VAL A 110 -17.07 -0.74 6.88
C VAL A 110 -16.86 -0.75 5.38
N TRP A 111 -17.87 -1.23 4.66
CA TRP A 111 -17.99 -1.07 3.21
C TRP A 111 -18.78 0.20 2.93
N TYR A 112 -18.19 1.08 2.13
CA TYR A 112 -18.85 2.20 1.48
C TYR A 112 -19.19 1.73 0.08
N LEU A 113 -20.48 1.74 -0.24
CA LEU A 113 -21.05 1.36 -1.52
C LEU A 113 -21.78 2.58 -2.08
N PRO A 114 -22.02 2.66 -3.40
CA PRO A 114 -22.77 3.77 -3.98
C PRO A 114 -24.17 3.96 -3.37
N GLY A 115 -24.76 2.87 -2.85
CA GLY A 115 -26.08 2.88 -2.21
C GLY A 115 -26.08 2.96 -0.67
N GLY A 116 -24.93 3.15 -0.02
CA GLY A 116 -24.86 3.29 1.43
C GLY A 116 -23.69 2.58 2.09
N VAL A 117 -23.74 2.44 3.42
CA VAL A 117 -22.67 1.84 4.22
C VAL A 117 -23.10 0.50 4.80
N ARG A 118 -22.25 -0.54 4.66
CA ARG A 118 -22.44 -1.85 5.27
C ARG A 118 -21.34 -2.11 6.28
N ARG A 119 -21.71 -2.24 7.56
CA ARG A 119 -20.77 -2.56 8.63
C ARG A 119 -20.65 -4.08 8.77
N LEU A 120 -19.42 -4.56 8.78
CA LEU A 120 -19.05 -5.90 9.23
C LEU A 120 -18.64 -5.75 10.68
N GLU A 121 -19.42 -6.32 11.59
CA GLU A 121 -19.05 -6.44 12.99
C GLU A 121 -18.64 -7.88 13.23
N ASN A 122 -17.47 -8.07 13.82
CA ASN A 122 -17.10 -9.39 14.35
C ASN A 122 -18.05 -9.66 15.52
N SER A 123 -19.17 -10.31 15.23
CA SER A 123 -20.05 -10.86 16.25
C SER A 123 -19.21 -11.89 17.00
N ALA A 124 -18.62 -11.48 18.13
CA ALA A 124 -18.24 -12.46 19.13
C ALA A 124 -19.45 -13.39 19.32
N PRO A 125 -19.31 -14.72 19.26
CA PRO A 125 -20.44 -15.61 19.50
C PRO A 125 -21.02 -15.24 20.87
N GLY A 126 -22.22 -14.67 20.85
CA GLY A 126 -22.96 -14.30 22.04
C GLY A 126 -23.23 -15.57 22.85
N ARG A 127 -22.68 -15.56 24.07
CA ARG A 127 -22.89 -16.44 25.21
C ARG A 127 -24.28 -17.03 25.35
#